data_AF-A0A563ETG9-F1
#
_entry.id   AF-A0A563ETG9-F1
#
_cell.length_a   1.000
_cell.length_b   1.000
_cell.length_c   1.000
_cell.angle_alpha   90.00
_cell.angle_beta   90.00
_cell.angle_gamma   90.00
#
_symmetry.space_group_name_H-M   'P 1'
#
loop_
_entity.id
_entity.type
_entity.pdbx_description
1 polymer ?
#
loop_
_entity_poly.entity_id
_entity_poly.type
_entity_poly.pdbx_seq_one_letter_code
_entity_poly.pdbx_strand_id
1 'polypeptide(L)'
;MSATQIPLWVTYSLAVIALVGPLGGAVIGGRVQAKRDDKRWERERDREELRYDREMTKLRNERDHDLLKLWHAARLDGHARMLYSLARWKTAAVTMIGRVELSAQDGRELSEDTFENVRKASVQIVENLPPVELYGSAKVRDAAERVHSQMSIFDLRMVTHLNKADFKTVQDAAFVLFDRAEELSTLIREDIGLLREEKR
;
A
#
# COMPACT_ATOMS: atom_id res chain seq x y z
N MET A 1 -90.34 50.97 -26.75
CA MET A 1 -89.43 49.96 -26.20
C MET A 1 -88.36 50.71 -25.42
N SER A 2 -88.53 50.85 -24.11
CA SER A 2 -87.56 51.52 -23.24
C SER A 2 -86.30 50.66 -23.22
N ALA A 3 -85.19 51.16 -23.76
CA ALA A 3 -83.91 50.49 -23.64
C ALA A 3 -83.58 50.40 -22.15
N THR A 4 -83.61 49.19 -21.60
CA THR A 4 -83.21 48.94 -20.21
C THR A 4 -81.74 49.31 -20.10
N GLN A 5 -81.46 50.52 -19.64
CA GLN A 5 -80.11 51.06 -19.54
C GLN A 5 -79.40 50.30 -18.42
N ILE A 6 -78.53 49.35 -18.80
CA ILE A 6 -77.75 48.56 -17.85
C ILE A 6 -76.89 49.54 -17.06
N PRO A 7 -76.99 49.56 -15.72
CA PRO A 7 -76.23 50.50 -14.92
C PRO A 7 -74.73 50.34 -15.16
N LEU A 8 -74.01 51.44 -15.40
CA LEU A 8 -72.57 51.43 -15.70
C LEU A 8 -71.72 50.69 -14.66
N TRP A 9 -72.16 50.68 -13.39
CA TRP A 9 -71.48 49.93 -12.33
C TRP A 9 -71.46 48.41 -12.60
N VAL A 10 -72.50 47.85 -13.22
CA VAL A 10 -72.58 46.42 -13.57
C VAL A 10 -71.54 46.06 -14.61
N THR A 11 -71.36 46.92 -15.62
CA THR A 11 -70.35 46.73 -16.68
C THR A 11 -68.94 46.80 -16.11
N TYR A 12 -68.65 47.74 -15.20
CA TYR A 12 -67.35 47.82 -14.54
C TYR A 12 -67.10 46.61 -13.63
N SER A 13 -68.08 46.14 -12.87
CA SER A 13 -67.95 44.94 -12.05
C SER A 13 -67.67 43.68 -12.88
N LEU A 14 -68.37 43.51 -14.02
CA LEU A 14 -68.13 42.40 -14.93
C LEU A 14 -66.75 42.45 -15.57
N ALA A 15 -66.28 43.63 -15.99
CA ALA A 15 -64.94 43.81 -16.53
C ALA A 15 -63.85 43.44 -15.50
N VAL A 16 -64.02 43.86 -14.24
CA VAL A 16 -63.09 43.50 -13.16
C VAL A 16 -63.11 42.01 -12.88
N ILE A 17 -64.27 41.36 -12.80
CA ILE A 17 -64.38 39.91 -12.58
C ILE A 17 -63.77 39.13 -13.75
N ALA A 18 -64.03 39.54 -14.99
CA ALA A 18 -63.48 38.93 -16.19
C ALA A 18 -61.95 39.05 -16.29
N LEU A 19 -61.36 40.06 -15.64
CA LEU A 19 -59.91 40.28 -15.62
C LEU A 19 -59.24 39.60 -14.42
N VAL A 20 -59.87 39.67 -13.24
CA VAL A 20 -59.37 39.05 -12.00
C VAL A 20 -59.50 37.53 -12.01
N GLY A 21 -60.56 36.98 -12.61
CA GLY A 21 -60.79 35.53 -12.67
C GLY A 21 -59.66 34.75 -13.35
N PRO A 22 -59.31 35.06 -14.62
CA PRO A 22 -58.23 34.37 -15.34
C PRO A 22 -56.85 34.60 -14.71
N LEU A 23 -56.56 35.81 -14.24
CA LEU A 23 -55.28 36.13 -13.59
C LEU A 23 -55.13 35.40 -12.24
N GLY A 24 -56.19 35.39 -11.42
CA GLY A 24 -56.22 34.65 -10.16
C GLY A 24 -56.08 33.14 -10.38
N GLY A 25 -56.79 32.60 -11.37
CA GLY A 25 -56.70 31.19 -11.76
C GLY A 25 -55.31 30.79 -12.26
N ALA A 26 -54.68 31.61 -13.10
CA ALA A 26 -53.33 31.35 -13.62
C ALA A 26 -52.26 31.36 -12.52
N VAL A 27 -52.33 32.31 -11.58
CA VAL A 27 -51.39 32.40 -10.46
C VAL A 27 -51.54 31.24 -9.48
N ILE A 28 -52.78 30.85 -9.16
CA ILE A 28 -53.04 29.72 -8.25
C ILE A 28 -52.68 28.39 -8.93
N GLY A 29 -53.08 28.20 -10.20
CA GLY A 29 -52.74 27.02 -10.99
C GLY A 29 -51.24 26.85 -11.16
N GLY A 30 -50.52 27.92 -11.50
CA GLY A 30 -49.06 27.93 -11.62
C GLY A 30 -48.35 27.56 -10.31
N ARG A 31 -48.83 28.05 -9.16
CA ARG A 31 -48.28 27.68 -7.84
C ARG A 31 -48.52 26.21 -7.48
N VAL A 32 -49.67 25.65 -7.82
CA VAL A 32 -49.96 24.23 -7.56
C VAL A 32 -49.13 23.32 -8.47
N GLN A 33 -48.92 23.72 -9.72
CA GLN A 33 -48.07 23.00 -10.66
C GLN A 33 -46.60 23.03 -10.22
N ALA A 34 -46.08 24.21 -9.86
CA ALA A 34 -44.72 24.35 -9.32
C ALA A 34 -44.50 23.46 -8.08
N LYS A 35 -45.44 23.43 -7.13
CA LYS A 35 -45.35 22.55 -5.96
C LYS A 35 -45.35 21.06 -6.28
N ARG A 36 -45.98 20.64 -7.39
CA ARG A 36 -45.97 19.24 -7.85
C ARG A 36 -44.65 18.89 -8.51
N ASP A 37 -44.11 19.81 -9.29
CA ASP A 37 -42.83 19.65 -9.98
C ASP A 37 -41.68 19.66 -8.97
N ASP A 38 -41.71 20.55 -7.98
CA ASP A 38 -40.74 20.58 -6.86
C ASP A 38 -40.70 19.22 -6.13
N LYS A 39 -41.87 18.67 -5.77
CA LYS A 39 -41.95 17.34 -5.11
C LYS A 39 -41.48 16.20 -6.01
N ARG A 40 -41.60 16.33 -7.33
CA ARG A 40 -41.10 15.33 -8.27
C ARG A 40 -39.57 15.40 -8.33
N TRP A 41 -39.02 16.60 -8.47
CA TRP A 41 -37.58 16.84 -8.50
C TRP A 41 -36.90 16.46 -7.19
N GLU A 42 -37.53 16.70 -6.04
CA GLU A 42 -37.01 16.22 -4.75
C GLU A 42 -36.82 14.70 -4.76
N ARG A 43 -37.82 13.93 -5.20
CA ARG A 43 -37.68 12.45 -5.27
C ARG A 43 -36.66 11.99 -6.30
N GLU A 44 -36.55 12.68 -7.42
CA GLU A 44 -35.55 12.37 -8.45
C GLU A 44 -34.14 12.66 -7.92
N ARG A 45 -33.96 13.78 -7.22
CA ARG A 45 -32.71 14.13 -6.52
C ARG A 45 -32.36 13.10 -5.45
N ASP A 46 -33.30 12.74 -4.57
CA ASP A 46 -33.05 11.76 -3.50
C ASP A 46 -32.65 10.39 -4.08
N ARG A 47 -33.24 9.98 -5.21
CA ARG A 47 -32.87 8.73 -5.89
C ARG A 47 -31.48 8.79 -6.51
N GLU A 48 -31.14 9.91 -7.13
CA GLU A 48 -29.83 10.10 -7.75
C GLU A 48 -28.74 10.23 -6.68
N GLU A 49 -29.00 10.92 -5.57
CA GLU A 49 -28.12 10.96 -4.39
C GLU A 49 -27.88 9.56 -3.85
N LEU A 50 -28.93 8.75 -3.65
CA LEU A 50 -28.79 7.36 -3.20
C LEU A 50 -28.01 6.48 -4.19
N ARG A 51 -28.20 6.68 -5.50
CA ARG A 51 -27.44 5.97 -6.53
C ARG A 51 -25.97 6.37 -6.47
N TYR A 52 -25.70 7.66 -6.41
CA TYR A 52 -24.36 8.22 -6.34
C TYR A 52 -23.63 7.73 -5.08
N ASP A 53 -24.29 7.72 -3.92
CA ASP A 53 -23.71 7.20 -2.66
C ASP A 53 -23.34 5.72 -2.75
N ARG A 54 -24.18 4.90 -3.39
CA ARG A 54 -23.87 3.48 -3.64
C ARG A 54 -22.68 3.32 -4.57
N GLU A 55 -22.62 4.10 -5.64
CA GLU A 55 -21.52 4.08 -6.59
C GLU A 55 -20.21 4.51 -5.94
N MET A 56 -20.24 5.59 -5.16
CA MET A 56 -19.08 6.07 -4.39
C MET A 56 -18.63 5.04 -3.34
N THR A 57 -19.55 4.37 -2.67
CA THR A 57 -19.21 3.29 -1.72
C THR A 57 -18.56 2.11 -2.44
N LYS A 58 -19.11 1.70 -3.58
CA LYS A 58 -18.53 0.63 -4.40
C LYS A 58 -17.11 0.99 -4.87
N LEU A 59 -16.92 2.20 -5.40
CA LEU A 59 -15.62 2.68 -5.86
C LEU A 59 -14.59 2.76 -4.71
N ARG A 60 -15.02 3.18 -3.52
CA ARG A 60 -14.16 3.15 -2.32
C ARG A 60 -13.75 1.73 -1.96
N ASN A 61 -14.70 0.79 -1.91
CA ASN A 61 -14.41 -0.61 -1.60
C ASN A 61 -13.48 -1.25 -2.64
N GLU A 62 -13.69 -0.97 -3.93
CA GLU A 62 -12.83 -1.45 -5.02
C GLU A 62 -11.41 -0.88 -4.88
N ARG A 63 -11.29 0.42 -4.62
CA ARG A 63 -9.99 1.07 -4.38
C ARG A 63 -9.28 0.50 -3.16
N ASP A 64 -9.99 0.28 -2.05
CA ASP A 64 -9.41 -0.27 -0.83
C ASP A 64 -8.93 -1.71 -1.06
N HIS A 65 -9.71 -2.52 -1.77
CA HIS A 65 -9.33 -3.87 -2.17
C HIS A 65 -8.09 -3.91 -3.06
N ASP A 66 -8.03 -3.03 -4.05
CA ASP A 66 -6.88 -2.95 -4.97
C ASP A 66 -5.63 -2.44 -4.26
N LEU A 67 -5.78 -1.47 -3.34
CA LEU A 67 -4.69 -1.07 -2.46
C LEU A 67 -4.19 -2.27 -1.65
N LEU A 68 -5.06 -3.00 -0.97
CA LEU A 68 -4.68 -4.18 -0.18
C LEU A 68 -3.88 -5.20 -1.01
N LYS A 69 -4.30 -5.46 -2.26
CA LYS A 69 -3.55 -6.33 -3.18
C LYS A 69 -2.17 -5.78 -3.53
N LEU A 70 -2.07 -4.49 -3.85
CA LEU A 70 -0.80 -3.83 -4.16
C LEU A 70 0.15 -3.88 -2.96
N TRP A 71 -0.35 -3.60 -1.76
CA TRP A 71 0.41 -3.69 -0.52
C TRP A 71 0.91 -5.12 -0.25
N HIS A 72 0.05 -6.12 -0.44
CA HIS A 72 0.43 -7.52 -0.30
C HIS A 72 1.50 -7.94 -1.33
N ALA A 73 1.35 -7.54 -2.59
CA ALA A 73 2.31 -7.83 -3.65
C ALA A 73 3.67 -7.17 -3.38
N ALA A 74 3.68 -5.90 -2.96
CA ALA A 74 4.90 -5.17 -2.62
C ALA A 74 5.64 -5.81 -1.44
N ARG A 75 4.89 -6.26 -0.41
CA ARG A 75 5.45 -6.99 0.73
C ARG A 75 6.08 -8.31 0.31
N LEU A 76 5.40 -9.10 -0.51
CA LEU A 76 5.93 -10.37 -1.02
C LEU A 76 7.20 -10.17 -1.85
N ASP A 77 7.21 -9.18 -2.74
CA ASP A 77 8.37 -8.85 -3.56
C ASP A 77 9.56 -8.41 -2.69
N GLY A 78 9.33 -7.50 -1.73
CA GLY A 78 10.36 -7.05 -0.78
C GLY A 78 10.97 -8.21 0.01
N HIS A 79 10.13 -9.09 0.55
CA HIS A 79 10.57 -10.29 1.26
C HIS A 79 11.35 -11.26 0.35
N ALA A 80 10.87 -11.52 -0.87
CA ALA A 80 11.54 -12.41 -1.80
C ALA A 80 12.95 -11.92 -2.17
N ARG A 81 13.09 -10.62 -2.44
CA ARG A 81 14.39 -9.98 -2.73
C ARG A 81 15.34 -10.04 -1.56
N MET A 82 14.83 -9.82 -0.34
CA MET A 82 15.64 -9.93 0.88
C MET A 82 16.14 -11.36 1.08
N LEU A 83 15.25 -12.36 1.02
CA LEU A 83 15.61 -13.78 1.12
C LEU A 83 16.64 -14.19 0.07
N TYR A 84 16.45 -13.76 -1.19
CA TYR A 84 17.39 -14.01 -2.27
C TYR A 84 18.77 -13.41 -1.97
N SER A 85 18.82 -12.18 -1.49
CA SER A 85 20.08 -11.48 -1.15
C SER A 85 20.80 -12.16 0.00
N LEU A 86 20.08 -12.62 1.04
CA LEU A 86 20.64 -13.40 2.14
C LEU A 86 21.21 -14.73 1.67
N ALA A 87 20.48 -15.45 0.81
CA ALA A 87 20.94 -16.72 0.27
C ALA A 87 22.22 -16.53 -0.57
N ARG A 88 22.25 -15.50 -1.43
CA ARG A 88 23.42 -15.17 -2.24
C ARG A 88 24.62 -14.80 -1.37
N TRP A 89 24.42 -13.98 -0.35
CA TRP A 89 25.46 -13.62 0.60
C TRP A 89 25.98 -14.86 1.34
N LYS A 90 25.09 -15.75 1.82
CA LYS A 90 25.47 -17.00 2.48
C LYS A 90 26.36 -17.87 1.60
N THR A 91 25.99 -18.05 0.33
CA THR A 91 26.82 -18.79 -0.63
C THR A 91 28.18 -18.13 -0.86
N ALA A 92 28.22 -16.80 -1.00
CA ALA A 92 29.47 -16.06 -1.18
C ALA A 92 30.38 -16.19 0.05
N ALA A 93 29.83 -16.04 1.26
CA ALA A 93 30.56 -16.14 2.51
C ALA A 93 31.12 -17.56 2.73
N VAL A 94 30.33 -18.61 2.51
CA VAL A 94 30.80 -20.00 2.60
C VAL A 94 31.91 -20.27 1.57
N THR A 95 31.75 -19.80 0.34
CA THR A 95 32.76 -19.97 -0.72
C THR A 95 34.06 -19.28 -0.34
N MET A 96 33.99 -18.06 0.18
CA MET A 96 35.15 -17.34 0.67
C MET A 96 35.82 -18.10 1.81
N ILE A 97 35.07 -18.50 2.84
CA ILE A 97 35.59 -19.23 4.00
C ILE A 97 36.35 -20.49 3.55
N GLY A 98 35.74 -21.32 2.69
CA GLY A 98 36.40 -22.51 2.18
C GLY A 98 37.65 -22.20 1.35
N ARG A 99 37.66 -21.10 0.57
CA ARG A 99 38.84 -20.66 -0.18
C ARG A 99 39.96 -20.16 0.72
N VAL A 100 39.64 -19.46 1.81
CA VAL A 100 40.67 -19.00 2.76
C VAL A 100 41.33 -20.20 3.44
N GLU A 101 40.54 -21.19 3.86
CA GLU A 101 41.05 -22.40 4.50
C GLU A 101 42.00 -23.18 3.56
N LEU A 102 41.61 -23.37 2.30
CA LEU A 102 42.47 -24.00 1.28
C LEU A 102 43.73 -23.17 0.98
N SER A 103 43.60 -21.85 0.89
CA SER A 103 44.73 -20.96 0.60
C SER A 103 45.75 -20.96 1.74
N ALA A 104 45.29 -21.04 2.98
CA ALA A 104 46.15 -21.16 4.17
C ALA A 104 46.91 -22.50 4.21
N GLN A 105 46.31 -23.59 3.69
CA GLN A 105 46.97 -24.90 3.57
C GLN A 105 48.00 -24.94 2.44
N ASP A 106 47.66 -24.36 1.28
CA ASP A 106 48.48 -24.41 0.07
C ASP A 106 49.50 -23.26 -0.06
N GLY A 107 49.48 -22.28 0.85
CA GLY A 107 50.33 -21.09 0.78
C GLY A 107 50.02 -20.16 -0.41
N ARG A 108 48.81 -20.23 -0.96
CA ARG A 108 48.37 -19.39 -2.09
C ARG A 108 47.76 -18.09 -1.60
N GLU A 109 47.92 -17.03 -2.38
CA GLU A 109 47.22 -15.77 -2.13
C GLU A 109 45.73 -15.88 -2.51
N LEU A 110 44.88 -15.25 -1.71
CA LEU A 110 43.45 -15.17 -1.96
C LEU A 110 43.17 -14.21 -3.11
N SER A 111 42.37 -14.65 -4.09
CA SER A 111 41.92 -13.81 -5.19
C SER A 111 40.98 -12.71 -4.68
N GLU A 112 41.25 -11.46 -5.09
CA GLU A 112 40.45 -10.26 -4.82
C GLU A 112 38.97 -10.44 -5.21
N ASP A 113 38.69 -11.19 -6.27
CA ASP A 113 37.34 -11.51 -6.73
C ASP A 113 36.50 -12.22 -5.66
N THR A 114 37.14 -12.99 -4.78
CA THR A 114 36.44 -13.72 -3.71
C THR A 114 35.84 -12.75 -2.70
N PHE A 115 36.58 -11.70 -2.33
CA PHE A 115 36.12 -10.68 -1.40
C PHE A 115 35.10 -9.75 -2.06
N GLU A 116 35.33 -9.40 -3.32
CA GLU A 116 34.41 -8.56 -4.07
C GLU A 116 33.02 -9.21 -4.21
N ASN A 117 32.97 -10.53 -4.37
CA ASN A 117 31.68 -11.25 -4.42
C ASN A 117 30.89 -11.17 -3.11
N VAL A 118 31.57 -11.28 -1.96
CA VAL A 118 30.94 -11.12 -0.65
C VAL A 118 30.47 -9.68 -0.46
N ARG A 119 31.32 -8.70 -0.77
CA ARG A 119 30.97 -7.26 -0.68
C ARG A 119 29.76 -6.92 -1.54
N LYS A 120 29.73 -7.37 -2.80
CA LYS A 120 28.57 -7.20 -3.70
C LYS A 120 27.31 -7.80 -3.10
N ALA A 121 27.40 -8.98 -2.48
CA ALA A 121 26.25 -9.60 -1.84
C ALA A 121 25.80 -8.84 -0.58
N SER A 122 26.72 -8.28 0.22
CA SER A 122 26.40 -7.42 1.35
C SER A 122 25.65 -6.16 0.89
N VAL A 123 26.11 -5.51 -0.18
CA VAL A 123 25.44 -4.32 -0.77
C VAL A 123 24.00 -4.65 -1.19
N GLN A 124 23.77 -5.81 -1.80
CA GLN A 124 22.41 -6.22 -2.19
C GLN A 124 21.46 -6.40 -1.01
N ILE A 125 21.96 -6.80 0.15
CA ILE A 125 21.14 -6.88 1.37
C ILE A 125 20.71 -5.48 1.80
N VAL A 126 21.63 -4.51 1.79
CA VAL A 126 21.34 -3.11 2.12
C VAL A 126 20.34 -2.51 1.12
N GLU A 127 20.54 -2.73 -0.18
CA GLU A 127 19.64 -2.24 -1.23
C GLU A 127 18.21 -2.79 -1.11
N ASN A 128 18.06 -4.00 -0.57
CA ASN A 128 16.76 -4.67 -0.41
C ASN A 128 16.16 -4.52 0.99
N LEU A 129 16.79 -3.75 1.88
CA LEU A 129 16.27 -3.46 3.23
C LEU A 129 15.04 -2.52 3.22
N PRO A 130 14.99 -1.42 2.44
CA PRO A 130 13.89 -0.45 2.52
C PRO A 130 12.49 -1.03 2.25
N PRO A 131 12.28 -1.94 1.28
CA PRO A 131 10.98 -2.60 1.12
C PRO A 131 10.55 -3.39 2.36
N VAL A 132 11.49 -4.02 3.06
CA VAL A 132 11.21 -4.78 4.29
C VAL A 132 10.87 -3.82 5.44
N GLU A 133 11.57 -2.70 5.56
CA GLU A 133 11.27 -1.66 6.56
C GLU A 133 9.88 -1.01 6.35
N LEU A 134 9.47 -0.85 5.09
CA LEU A 134 8.21 -0.22 4.75
C LEU A 134 7.01 -1.17 4.87
N TYR A 135 7.18 -2.43 4.46
CA TYR A 135 6.06 -3.37 4.30
C TYR A 135 6.07 -4.56 5.27
N GLY A 136 7.19 -4.84 5.93
CA GLY A 136 7.34 -5.95 6.87
C GLY A 136 6.65 -5.68 8.21
N SER A 137 6.28 -6.75 8.93
CA SER A 137 5.83 -6.59 10.32
C SER A 137 6.95 -6.10 11.23
N ALA A 138 6.59 -5.55 12.40
CA ALA A 138 7.57 -5.08 13.38
C ALA A 138 8.68 -6.12 13.68
N LYS A 139 8.29 -7.39 13.86
CA LYS A 139 9.25 -8.49 14.12
C LYS A 139 10.25 -8.67 12.97
N VAL A 140 9.77 -8.66 11.72
CA VAL A 140 10.61 -8.80 10.53
C VAL A 140 11.55 -7.62 10.38
N ARG A 141 11.06 -6.39 10.61
CA ARG A 141 11.87 -5.16 10.56
C ARG A 141 12.99 -5.18 11.59
N ASP A 142 12.67 -5.47 12.85
CA ASP A 142 13.66 -5.57 13.91
C ASP A 142 14.71 -6.65 13.60
N ALA A 143 14.30 -7.78 13.02
CA ALA A 143 15.22 -8.84 12.61
C ALA A 143 16.10 -8.44 11.42
N ALA A 144 15.54 -7.71 10.45
CA ALA A 144 16.29 -7.19 9.31
C ALA A 144 17.34 -6.16 9.74
N GLU A 145 17.01 -5.28 10.68
CA GLU A 145 17.96 -4.36 11.31
C GLU A 145 19.09 -5.10 12.03
N ARG A 146 18.78 -6.17 12.78
CA ARG A 146 19.79 -7.03 13.42
C ARG A 146 20.73 -7.66 12.40
N VAL A 147 20.19 -8.18 11.29
CA VAL A 147 20.98 -8.74 10.20
C VAL A 147 21.90 -7.68 9.58
N HIS A 148 21.37 -6.49 9.29
CA HIS A 148 22.16 -5.37 8.76
C HIS A 148 23.28 -4.92 9.71
N SER A 149 23.00 -4.84 11.01
CA SER A 149 24.01 -4.55 12.03
C SER A 149 25.11 -5.61 12.07
N GLN A 150 24.75 -6.90 12.07
CA GLN A 150 25.72 -7.99 12.05
C GLN A 150 26.50 -8.04 10.72
N MET A 151 25.89 -7.69 9.60
CA MET A 151 26.57 -7.53 8.31
C MET A 151 27.66 -6.49 8.37
N SER A 152 27.35 -5.32 8.94
CA SER A 152 28.34 -4.24 9.09
C SER A 152 29.54 -4.67 9.97
N ILE A 153 29.28 -5.45 11.03
CA ILE A 153 30.33 -6.04 11.88
C ILE A 153 31.16 -7.05 11.09
N PHE A 154 30.51 -7.91 10.31
CA PHE A 154 31.18 -8.90 9.48
C PHE A 154 32.06 -8.23 8.42
N ASP A 155 31.54 -7.25 7.68
CA ASP A 155 32.30 -6.49 6.67
C ASP A 155 33.49 -5.77 7.30
N LEU A 156 33.31 -5.14 8.47
CA LEU A 156 34.39 -4.51 9.22
C LEU A 156 35.47 -5.54 9.59
N ARG A 157 35.07 -6.71 10.10
CA ARG A 157 36.00 -7.78 10.48
C ARG A 157 36.73 -8.36 9.28
N MET A 158 36.07 -8.50 8.14
CA MET A 158 36.73 -8.89 6.91
C MET A 158 37.87 -7.91 6.61
N VAL A 159 37.58 -6.61 6.56
CA VAL A 159 38.60 -5.60 6.24
C VAL A 159 39.75 -5.58 7.25
N THR A 160 39.48 -5.73 8.55
CA THR A 160 40.49 -5.57 9.60
C THR A 160 41.30 -6.84 9.92
N HIS A 161 40.69 -8.03 9.79
CA HIS A 161 41.29 -9.29 10.23
C HIS A 161 41.78 -10.20 9.10
N LEU A 162 41.29 -10.05 7.86
CA LEU A 162 41.78 -10.85 6.73
C LEU A 162 43.27 -10.64 6.48
N ASN A 163 43.74 -9.39 6.54
CA ASN A 163 45.16 -9.05 6.38
C ASN A 163 46.05 -9.56 7.51
N LYS A 164 45.46 -9.96 8.65
CA LYS A 164 46.19 -10.43 9.83
C LYS A 164 46.17 -11.95 9.96
N ALA A 165 45.67 -12.67 8.95
CA ALA A 165 45.42 -14.11 8.99
C ALA A 165 44.55 -14.57 10.19
N ASP A 166 43.77 -13.66 10.77
CA ASP A 166 42.83 -13.97 11.86
C ASP A 166 41.48 -14.41 11.28
N PHE A 167 41.53 -15.55 10.60
CA PHE A 167 40.40 -16.10 9.88
C PHE A 167 39.27 -16.57 10.80
N LYS A 168 39.63 -17.01 12.02
CA LYS A 168 38.66 -17.45 13.01
C LYS A 168 37.68 -16.34 13.37
N THR A 169 38.16 -15.11 13.57
CA THR A 169 37.30 -13.96 13.88
C THR A 169 36.30 -13.63 12.77
N VAL A 170 36.69 -13.82 11.51
CA VAL A 170 35.82 -13.65 10.33
C VAL A 170 34.79 -14.78 10.23
N GLN A 171 35.24 -16.02 10.44
CA GLN A 171 34.39 -17.19 10.44
C GLN A 171 33.31 -17.13 11.56
N ASP A 172 33.72 -16.76 12.78
CA ASP A 172 32.80 -16.59 13.91
C ASP A 172 31.74 -15.51 13.61
N ALA A 173 32.14 -14.41 12.96
CA ALA A 173 31.20 -13.36 12.55
C ALA A 173 30.21 -13.85 11.48
N ALA A 174 30.70 -14.63 10.50
CA ALA A 174 29.85 -15.22 9.48
C ALA A 174 28.79 -16.16 10.08
N PHE A 175 29.17 -16.99 11.06
CA PHE A 175 28.24 -17.89 11.74
C PHE A 175 27.15 -17.14 12.50
N VAL A 176 27.51 -16.11 13.28
CA VAL A 176 26.51 -15.27 13.96
C VAL A 176 25.52 -14.67 12.95
N LEU A 177 26.02 -14.22 11.80
CA LEU A 177 25.18 -13.66 10.76
C LEU A 177 24.33 -14.72 10.03
N PHE A 178 24.82 -15.96 9.88
CA PHE A 178 23.99 -17.08 9.38
C PHE A 178 22.81 -17.34 10.30
N ASP A 179 23.03 -17.40 11.61
CA ASP A 179 21.94 -17.62 12.58
C ASP A 179 20.90 -16.51 12.50
N ARG A 180 21.33 -15.24 12.37
CA ARG A 180 20.40 -14.11 12.19
C ARG A 180 19.68 -14.13 10.84
N ALA A 181 20.35 -14.56 9.78
CA ALA A 181 19.72 -14.70 8.47
C ALA A 181 18.66 -15.83 8.46
N GLU A 182 18.89 -16.94 9.17
CA GLU A 182 17.91 -18.02 9.34
C GLU A 182 16.73 -17.57 10.21
N GLU A 183 16.99 -16.84 11.29
CA GLU A 183 15.95 -16.21 12.13
C GLU A 183 15.06 -15.29 11.28
N LEU A 184 15.65 -14.38 10.52
CA LEU A 184 14.93 -13.48 9.62
C LEU A 184 14.16 -14.25 8.54
N SER A 185 14.75 -15.28 7.95
CA SER A 185 14.08 -16.11 6.93
C SER A 185 12.83 -16.79 7.49
N THR A 186 12.92 -17.30 8.72
CA THR A 186 11.79 -17.91 9.44
C THR A 186 10.70 -16.88 9.69
N LEU A 187 11.06 -15.72 10.25
CA LEU A 187 10.12 -14.64 10.51
C LEU A 187 9.45 -14.14 9.22
N ILE A 188 10.19 -13.99 8.13
CA ILE A 188 9.60 -13.61 6.83
C ILE A 188 8.57 -14.65 6.37
N ARG A 189 8.86 -15.95 6.52
CA ARG A 189 7.94 -17.04 6.13
C ARG A 189 6.67 -17.07 7.00
N GLU A 190 6.80 -16.80 8.30
CA GLU A 190 5.64 -16.60 9.18
C GLU A 190 4.82 -15.37 8.74
N ASP A 191 5.51 -14.28 8.42
CA ASP A 191 4.91 -12.98 8.08
C ASP A 191 4.05 -13.02 6.80
N ILE A 192 4.43 -13.88 5.86
CA ILE A 192 3.69 -14.15 4.62
C ILE A 192 2.74 -15.34 4.73
N GLY A 193 2.64 -15.96 5.91
CA GLY A 193 1.71 -17.05 6.19
C GLY A 193 2.09 -18.42 5.60
N LEU A 194 3.35 -18.62 5.20
CA LEU A 194 3.84 -19.94 4.74
C LEU A 194 4.07 -20.91 5.90
N LEU A 195 4.45 -20.40 7.07
CA LEU A 195 4.53 -21.18 8.31
C LEU A 195 3.23 -21.00 9.07
N ARG A 196 2.13 -21.58 8.57
CA ARG A 196 0.96 -21.80 9.43
C ARG A 196 1.40 -22.81 10.48
N GLU A 197 1.47 -22.39 11.73
CA GLU A 197 1.43 -23.32 12.86
C GLU A 197 0.25 -24.26 12.60
N GLU A 198 0.52 -25.54 12.38
CA GLU A 198 -0.46 -26.59 12.61
C GLU A 198 -0.82 -26.53 14.09
N LYS A 199 -1.70 -25.59 14.47
CA LYS A 199 -2.33 -25.60 15.77
C LYS A 199 -3.24 -26.83 15.81
N ARG A 200 -2.68 -27.93 16.29
CA ARG A 200 -3.41 -29.00 16.97
C ARG A 200 -4.00 -28.49 18.27
#